data_AF-A0A7W0V966-F1
#
_entry.id   AF-A0A7W0V966-F1
#
_cell.length_a   1.000
_cell.length_b   1.000
_cell.length_c   1.000
_cell.angle_alpha   90.00
_cell.angle_beta   90.00
_cell.angle_gamma   90.00
#
_symmetry.space_group_name_H-M   'P 1'
#
loop_
_entity.id
_entity.type
_entity.pdbx_description
1 polymer ?
#
loop_
_entity_poly.entity_id
_entity_poly.type
_entity_poly.pdbx_seq_one_letter_code
_entity_poly.pdbx_strand_id
1 'polypeptide(L)'
;MRLTWLVALVCAGCGKQEPKKADPAPVAAGSGAAQTTTAPAPVQAPAVPALAGTGERAFVTSKDGLIEVGTEGKTQMVAHADIDWCSTDARAKVVWFTAKGGLYAFDFEDRRVRSIIKGSLENITVIVNWGKEQVGGEDPVAFQAGVQLDLTGTPKLARKLGCEGDNAVYCYGDDGDPSTPTSDLQEALTRVDALTLVETTYVAGVAKRGATASLWSPPPVPPKAPRSPKVPKAQCAEEPGDCGKLTALPGSSLWLVTTANSRGDFYHETRELYDPATSEFVRFTGPALERSKKSLGEGLDWEDLRISPNGTFTALGAVFDPTKVLHGPKLEESGRSCGWANGGWRISGIREKP
;
A
#
# COMPACT_ATOMS: atom_id res chain seq x y z
N MET A 1 14.44 -42.84 -16.14
CA MET A 1 14.60 -43.83 -15.07
C MET A 1 13.76 -43.37 -13.88
N ARG A 2 12.79 -44.19 -13.48
CA ARG A 2 11.84 -43.92 -12.40
C ARG A 2 12.47 -44.33 -11.07
N LEU A 3 12.41 -43.48 -10.05
CA LEU A 3 12.68 -43.86 -8.66
C LEU A 3 11.42 -43.60 -7.84
N THR A 4 10.69 -44.68 -7.59
CA THR A 4 9.47 -44.74 -6.77
C THR A 4 9.90 -45.04 -5.35
N TRP A 5 9.65 -44.14 -4.39
CA TRP A 5 9.78 -44.45 -2.97
C TRP A 5 8.40 -44.79 -2.39
N LEU A 6 8.24 -46.06 -2.03
CA LEU A 6 7.17 -46.57 -1.18
C LEU A 6 7.54 -46.31 0.28
N VAL A 7 6.67 -45.64 1.03
CA VAL A 7 6.66 -45.70 2.49
C VAL A 7 5.34 -46.34 2.91
N ALA A 8 5.47 -47.54 3.48
CA ALA A 8 4.38 -48.26 4.13
C ALA A 8 4.26 -47.75 5.58
N LEU A 9 3.05 -47.34 5.98
CA LEU A 9 2.71 -47.07 7.38
C LEU A 9 1.78 -48.18 7.87
N VAL A 10 2.23 -48.95 8.85
CA VAL A 10 1.48 -50.01 9.52
C VAL A 10 0.85 -49.47 10.81
N CYS A 11 -0.42 -49.85 11.01
CA CYS A 11 -1.32 -49.52 12.11
C CYS A 11 -0.81 -49.92 13.51
N ALA A 12 -1.20 -49.16 14.54
CA ALA A 12 -1.71 -49.71 15.81
C ALA A 12 -2.29 -48.60 16.70
N GLY A 13 -3.60 -48.65 16.95
CA GLY A 13 -4.26 -47.70 17.86
C GLY A 13 -5.73 -48.03 18.09
N CYS A 14 -6.02 -49.27 18.50
CA CYS A 14 -7.35 -49.64 19.02
C CYS A 14 -7.57 -49.03 20.41
N GLY A 15 -8.25 -47.88 20.46
CA GLY A 15 -8.78 -47.31 21.69
C GLY A 15 -10.13 -47.95 22.05
N LYS A 16 -10.21 -48.59 23.22
CA LYS A 16 -11.45 -49.07 23.83
C LYS A 16 -12.35 -47.88 24.18
N GLN A 17 -13.60 -47.87 23.69
CA GLN A 17 -14.64 -46.95 24.17
C GLN A 17 -15.29 -47.53 25.44
N GLU A 18 -15.24 -46.77 26.53
CA GLU A 18 -16.07 -47.01 27.72
C GLU A 18 -17.53 -46.57 27.47
N PRO A 19 -18.53 -47.28 28.02
CA PRO A 19 -19.94 -46.92 27.85
C PRO A 19 -20.29 -45.64 28.62
N LYS A 20 -20.81 -44.67 27.87
CA LYS A 20 -21.30 -43.37 28.35
C LYS A 20 -22.56 -43.56 29.21
N LYS A 21 -22.50 -43.07 30.45
CA LYS A 21 -23.60 -43.01 31.42
C LYS A 21 -24.73 -42.11 30.86
N ALA A 22 -25.97 -42.58 30.93
CA ALA A 22 -27.14 -41.85 30.44
C ALA A 22 -27.42 -40.62 31.32
N ASP A 23 -27.57 -39.46 30.68
CA ASP A 23 -28.01 -38.22 31.33
C ASP A 23 -29.54 -38.20 31.54
N PRO A 24 -30.03 -37.51 32.59
CA PRO A 24 -31.47 -37.37 32.86
C PRO A 24 -32.18 -36.49 31.82
N ALA A 25 -33.48 -36.75 31.66
CA ALA A 25 -34.37 -36.06 30.74
C ALA A 25 -34.41 -34.53 30.91
N PRO A 26 -34.58 -33.76 29.81
CA PRO A 26 -34.63 -32.30 29.86
C PRO A 26 -35.96 -31.82 30.45
N VAL A 27 -35.86 -30.94 31.44
CA VAL A 27 -36.98 -30.14 31.98
C VAL A 27 -37.30 -29.05 30.96
N ALA A 28 -38.55 -29.00 30.51
CA ALA A 28 -39.05 -27.99 29.58
C ALA A 28 -39.00 -26.59 30.22
N ALA A 29 -38.01 -25.79 29.82
CA ALA A 29 -37.93 -24.37 30.15
C ALA A 29 -38.83 -23.56 29.21
N GLY A 30 -39.69 -22.73 29.81
CA GLY A 30 -40.66 -21.90 29.11
C GLY A 30 -40.02 -20.98 28.07
N SER A 31 -40.67 -20.94 26.90
CA SER A 31 -40.36 -20.05 25.78
C SER A 31 -40.67 -18.60 26.14
N GLY A 32 -39.71 -17.91 26.73
CA GLY A 32 -39.69 -16.45 26.78
C GLY A 32 -39.12 -15.93 25.47
N ALA A 33 -39.97 -15.39 24.60
CA ALA A 33 -39.55 -14.74 23.37
C ALA A 33 -38.65 -13.53 23.73
N ALA A 34 -37.34 -13.71 23.58
CA ALA A 34 -36.38 -12.62 23.72
C ALA A 34 -36.68 -11.58 22.63
N GLN A 35 -37.14 -10.40 23.05
CA GLN A 35 -37.27 -9.25 22.17
C GLN A 35 -35.87 -8.86 21.68
N THR A 36 -35.59 -9.13 20.40
CA THR A 36 -34.38 -8.69 19.73
C THR A 36 -34.44 -7.17 19.56
N THR A 37 -33.97 -6.43 20.57
CA THR A 37 -33.71 -4.99 20.45
C THR A 37 -32.64 -4.81 19.38
N THR A 38 -33.05 -4.37 18.19
CA THR A 38 -32.15 -4.06 17.08
C THR A 38 -31.35 -2.82 17.45
N ALA A 39 -30.03 -2.96 17.60
CA ALA A 39 -29.15 -1.83 17.85
C ALA A 39 -29.31 -0.79 16.72
N PRO A 40 -29.28 0.52 17.02
CA PRO A 40 -29.35 1.56 16.00
C PRO A 40 -28.28 1.35 14.93
N ALA A 41 -28.64 1.55 13.67
CA ALA A 41 -27.68 1.51 12.57
C ALA A 41 -26.58 2.57 12.83
N PRO A 42 -25.29 2.25 12.57
CA PRO A 42 -24.21 3.20 12.71
C PRO A 42 -24.48 4.48 11.93
N VAL A 43 -24.25 5.64 12.54
CA VAL A 43 -24.35 6.94 11.85
C VAL A 43 -23.25 6.99 10.79
N GLN A 44 -23.65 7.06 9.52
CA GLN A 44 -22.72 7.15 8.40
C GLN A 44 -22.10 8.55 8.33
N ALA A 45 -20.80 8.62 8.04
CA ALA A 45 -20.11 9.89 7.82
C ALA A 45 -20.74 10.66 6.65
N PRO A 46 -20.83 12.00 6.71
CA PRO A 46 -21.39 12.81 5.63
C PRO A 46 -20.58 12.66 4.33
N ALA A 47 -21.25 12.84 3.19
CA ALA A 47 -20.57 12.86 1.90
C ALA A 47 -19.74 14.13 1.73
N VAL A 48 -18.54 14.00 1.18
CA VAL A 48 -17.65 15.11 0.81
C VAL A 48 -18.05 15.64 -0.57
N PRO A 49 -18.29 16.95 -0.75
CA PRO A 49 -18.57 17.52 -2.06
C PRO A 49 -17.51 17.13 -3.10
N ALA A 50 -17.92 17.03 -4.36
CA ALA A 50 -16.96 16.82 -5.45
C ALA A 50 -16.05 18.05 -5.59
N LEU A 51 -14.75 17.82 -5.76
CA LEU A 51 -13.81 18.91 -6.02
C LEU A 51 -14.17 19.56 -7.36
N ALA A 52 -14.22 20.89 -7.39
CA ALA A 52 -14.52 21.60 -8.62
C ALA A 52 -13.49 21.31 -9.74
N GLY A 53 -13.91 21.51 -10.98
CA GLY A 53 -13.09 21.29 -12.18
C GLY A 53 -13.29 19.90 -12.79
N THR A 54 -12.58 19.65 -13.89
CA THR A 54 -12.59 18.37 -14.62
C THR A 54 -11.19 17.77 -14.63
N GLY A 55 -11.10 16.46 -14.86
CA GLY A 55 -9.81 15.78 -15.05
C GLY A 55 -9.47 14.81 -13.92
N GLU A 56 -8.22 14.39 -13.92
CA GLU A 56 -7.71 13.40 -12.97
C GLU A 56 -7.62 13.99 -11.55
N ARG A 57 -7.74 13.10 -10.57
CA ARG A 57 -7.67 13.43 -9.15
C ARG A 57 -6.55 12.62 -8.51
N ALA A 58 -5.61 13.32 -7.90
CA ALA A 58 -4.61 12.73 -7.03
C ALA A 58 -5.13 12.72 -5.59
N PHE A 59 -4.67 11.73 -4.84
CA PHE A 59 -4.84 11.68 -3.40
C PHE A 59 -3.47 11.62 -2.74
N VAL A 60 -3.28 12.51 -1.76
CA VAL A 60 -2.06 12.65 -0.98
C VAL A 60 -2.41 12.86 0.47
N THR A 61 -1.48 12.57 1.38
CA THR A 61 -1.65 12.86 2.81
C THR A 61 -0.90 14.12 3.20
N SER A 62 -1.41 14.75 4.25
CA SER A 62 -0.75 15.75 5.07
C SER A 62 -0.92 15.37 6.53
N LYS A 63 -0.29 16.10 7.45
CA LYS A 63 -0.52 15.93 8.89
C LYS A 63 -2.00 16.12 9.32
N ASP A 64 -2.77 16.87 8.52
CA ASP A 64 -4.17 17.18 8.81
C ASP A 64 -5.13 16.13 8.19
N GLY A 65 -4.61 15.28 7.29
CA GLY A 65 -5.30 14.13 6.72
C GLY A 65 -5.24 13.99 5.21
N LEU A 66 -6.27 13.36 4.63
CA LEU A 66 -6.31 12.95 3.23
C LEU A 66 -6.79 14.11 2.35
N ILE A 67 -5.98 14.52 1.40
CA ILE A 67 -6.26 15.63 0.47
C ILE A 67 -6.52 15.06 -0.92
N GLU A 68 -7.61 15.51 -1.54
CA GLU A 68 -7.86 15.35 -2.97
C GLU A 68 -7.33 16.57 -3.72
N VAL A 69 -6.54 16.33 -4.77
CA VAL A 69 -5.90 17.36 -5.59
C VAL A 69 -6.35 17.23 -7.04
N GLY A 70 -6.81 18.32 -7.63
CA GLY A 70 -7.13 18.42 -9.05
C GLY A 70 -5.96 18.88 -9.90
N THR A 71 -6.03 18.61 -11.21
CA THR A 71 -5.03 19.05 -12.21
C THR A 71 -4.89 20.57 -12.33
N GLU A 72 -5.88 21.33 -11.89
CA GLU A 72 -5.85 22.80 -11.81
C GLU A 72 -5.18 23.33 -10.53
N GLY A 73 -4.67 22.44 -9.66
CA GLY A 73 -4.09 22.80 -8.36
C GLY A 73 -5.12 23.07 -7.26
N LYS A 74 -6.42 22.91 -7.55
CA LYS A 74 -7.47 22.97 -6.53
C LYS A 74 -7.32 21.78 -5.58
N THR A 75 -7.54 22.01 -4.30
CA THR A 75 -7.43 20.98 -3.26
C THR A 75 -8.65 20.99 -2.35
N GLN A 76 -8.99 19.84 -1.78
CA GLN A 76 -9.93 19.74 -0.67
C GLN A 76 -9.55 18.63 0.30
N MET A 77 -9.87 18.82 1.58
CA MET A 77 -9.72 17.78 2.58
C MET A 77 -10.88 16.78 2.44
N VAL A 78 -10.54 15.50 2.38
CA VAL A 78 -11.46 14.37 2.25
C VAL A 78 -11.69 13.68 3.60
N ALA A 79 -10.63 13.60 4.41
CA ALA A 79 -10.69 13.03 5.74
C ALA A 79 -9.75 13.82 6.67
N HIS A 80 -10.26 14.24 7.83
CA HIS A 80 -9.47 14.89 8.87
C HIS A 80 -8.98 13.83 9.87
N ALA A 81 -7.79 13.28 9.63
CA ALA A 81 -7.23 12.21 10.43
C ALA A 81 -5.71 12.19 10.29
N ASP A 82 -5.00 11.69 11.30
CA ASP A 82 -3.59 11.36 11.16
C ASP A 82 -3.46 10.05 10.37
N ILE A 83 -2.82 10.09 9.20
CA ILE A 83 -2.80 9.00 8.21
C ILE A 83 -1.38 8.48 8.02
N ASP A 84 -1.14 7.27 8.50
CA ASP A 84 0.18 6.64 8.45
C ASP A 84 0.43 5.92 7.11
N TRP A 85 -0.63 5.38 6.50
CA TRP A 85 -0.57 4.64 5.25
C TRP A 85 -1.79 4.96 4.38
N CYS A 86 -1.58 5.04 3.06
CA CYS A 86 -2.69 5.15 2.12
C CYS A 86 -2.34 4.55 0.76
N SER A 87 -3.38 4.14 0.02
CA SER A 87 -3.25 3.75 -1.37
C SER A 87 -4.59 3.82 -2.11
N THR A 88 -4.57 4.41 -3.30
CA THR A 88 -5.70 4.47 -4.21
C THR A 88 -5.84 3.16 -4.98
N ASP A 89 -7.04 2.59 -4.95
CA ASP A 89 -7.44 1.44 -5.76
C ASP A 89 -8.47 1.89 -6.79
N ALA A 90 -7.98 2.21 -7.99
CA ALA A 90 -8.80 2.71 -9.08
C ALA A 90 -9.80 1.67 -9.61
N ARG A 91 -9.52 0.38 -9.46
CA ARG A 91 -10.44 -0.71 -9.84
C ARG A 91 -11.72 -0.64 -9.03
N ALA A 92 -11.55 -0.44 -7.74
CA ALA A 92 -12.61 -0.37 -6.75
C ALA A 92 -13.20 1.04 -6.61
N LYS A 93 -12.53 2.05 -7.19
CA LYS A 93 -12.80 3.48 -7.02
C LYS A 93 -12.80 3.91 -5.56
N VAL A 94 -11.73 3.54 -4.84
CA VAL A 94 -11.57 3.89 -3.42
C VAL A 94 -10.15 4.36 -3.14
N VAL A 95 -10.00 5.18 -2.10
CA VAL A 95 -8.71 5.34 -1.41
C VAL A 95 -8.78 4.60 -0.08
N TRP A 96 -7.91 3.62 0.08
CA TRP A 96 -7.67 2.96 1.36
C TRP A 96 -6.70 3.81 2.17
N PHE A 97 -6.95 3.96 3.47
CA PHE A 97 -6.00 4.62 4.36
C PHE A 97 -6.15 4.15 5.79
N THR A 98 -5.04 4.11 6.53
CA THR A 98 -5.05 3.87 7.98
C THR A 98 -5.19 5.19 8.70
N ALA A 99 -5.85 5.15 9.85
CA ALA A 99 -5.85 6.24 10.80
C ALA A 99 -6.07 5.67 12.21
N LYS A 100 -6.05 6.52 13.22
CA LYS A 100 -6.40 6.12 14.59
C LYS A 100 -7.76 5.42 14.61
N GLY A 101 -7.75 4.13 14.94
CA GLY A 101 -8.95 3.29 15.04
C GLY A 101 -9.15 2.27 13.93
N GLY A 102 -8.31 2.28 12.88
CA GLY A 102 -8.17 1.15 11.97
C GLY A 102 -8.02 1.52 10.49
N LEU A 103 -8.60 0.70 9.62
CA LEU A 103 -8.58 0.88 8.17
C LEU A 103 -9.86 1.56 7.71
N TYR A 104 -9.72 2.56 6.85
CA TYR A 104 -10.81 3.30 6.26
C TYR A 104 -10.75 3.23 4.73
N ALA A 105 -11.90 3.44 4.11
CA ALA A 105 -12.03 3.62 2.67
C ALA A 105 -12.79 4.91 2.39
N PHE A 106 -12.25 5.75 1.52
CA PHE A 106 -13.00 6.81 0.88
C PHE A 106 -13.50 6.32 -0.48
N ASP A 107 -14.82 6.23 -0.67
CA ASP A 107 -15.44 5.78 -1.92
C ASP A 107 -15.69 6.96 -2.87
N PHE A 108 -15.28 6.83 -4.14
CA PHE A 108 -15.44 7.91 -5.10
C PHE A 108 -16.87 8.05 -5.61
N GLU A 109 -17.68 7.00 -5.53
CA GLU A 109 -19.05 6.97 -6.05
C GLU A 109 -20.03 7.67 -5.10
N ASP A 110 -19.97 7.37 -3.80
CA ASP A 110 -20.83 7.99 -2.79
C ASP A 110 -20.16 9.14 -2.02
N ARG A 111 -18.85 9.34 -2.25
CA ARG A 111 -18.02 10.37 -1.64
C ARG A 111 -17.99 10.30 -0.11
N ARG A 112 -18.04 9.12 0.49
CA ARG A 112 -18.01 8.95 1.95
C ARG A 112 -16.78 8.20 2.43
N VAL A 113 -16.32 8.57 3.62
CA VAL A 113 -15.35 7.81 4.39
C VAL A 113 -16.09 6.74 5.19
N ARG A 114 -15.65 5.49 5.09
CA ARG A 114 -16.20 4.33 5.79
C ARG A 114 -15.11 3.64 6.59
N SER A 115 -15.41 3.29 7.84
CA SER A 115 -14.56 2.39 8.63
C SER A 115 -14.74 0.97 8.07
N ILE A 116 -13.63 0.28 7.85
CA ILE A 116 -13.58 -1.05 7.23
C ILE A 116 -13.04 -2.05 8.22
N ILE A 117 -11.93 -1.72 8.88
CA ILE A 117 -11.39 -2.50 9.99
C ILE A 117 -11.39 -1.61 11.22
N LYS A 118 -11.92 -2.11 12.33
CA LYS A 118 -11.83 -1.45 13.63
C LYS A 118 -10.76 -2.10 14.50
N GLY A 119 -9.97 -1.26 15.15
CA GLY A 119 -8.90 -1.64 16.08
C GLY A 119 -7.60 -0.89 15.79
N SER A 120 -6.62 -0.99 16.69
CA SER A 120 -5.31 -0.35 16.47
C SER A 120 -4.53 -1.11 15.39
N LEU A 121 -3.98 -0.37 14.42
CA LEU A 121 -3.10 -0.89 13.37
C LEU A 121 -1.63 -0.51 13.61
N GLU A 122 -1.29 -0.05 14.81
CA GLU A 122 0.07 0.30 15.17
C GLU A 122 1.02 -0.90 14.99
N ASN A 123 2.08 -0.68 14.20
CA ASN A 123 3.05 -1.69 13.77
C ASN A 123 2.41 -2.92 13.07
N ILE A 124 1.26 -2.74 12.42
CA ILE A 124 0.59 -3.76 11.62
C ILE A 124 0.48 -3.28 10.18
N THR A 125 1.09 -4.02 9.26
CA THR A 125 0.96 -3.73 7.83
C THR A 125 -0.44 -4.10 7.32
N VAL A 126 -1.07 -3.19 6.59
CA VAL A 126 -2.35 -3.46 5.92
C VAL A 126 -2.08 -4.04 4.54
N ILE A 127 -2.79 -5.12 4.21
CA ILE A 127 -2.75 -5.78 2.90
C ILE A 127 -4.19 -5.88 2.37
N VAL A 128 -4.47 -5.23 1.25
CA VAL A 128 -5.75 -5.41 0.54
C VAL A 128 -5.53 -6.38 -0.60
N ASN A 129 -5.95 -7.63 -0.41
CA ASN A 129 -5.66 -8.73 -1.32
C ASN A 129 -6.83 -9.00 -2.30
N TRP A 130 -6.51 -9.02 -3.58
CA TRP A 130 -7.41 -9.32 -4.69
C TRP A 130 -7.08 -10.66 -5.37
N GLY A 131 -6.22 -11.47 -4.75
CA GLY A 131 -5.86 -12.80 -5.20
C GLY A 131 -4.66 -12.83 -6.14
N LYS A 132 -4.74 -12.12 -7.28
CA LYS A 132 -3.60 -11.99 -8.21
C LYS A 132 -2.79 -10.71 -8.02
N GLU A 133 -3.38 -9.74 -7.34
CA GLU A 133 -2.84 -8.42 -7.10
C GLU A 133 -3.17 -8.02 -5.67
N GLN A 134 -2.33 -7.22 -5.05
CA GLN A 134 -2.59 -6.67 -3.72
C GLN A 134 -2.11 -5.22 -3.62
N VAL A 135 -2.61 -4.53 -2.62
CA VAL A 135 -2.18 -3.18 -2.24
C VAL A 135 -1.68 -3.22 -0.80
N GLY A 136 -0.47 -2.73 -0.55
CA GLY A 136 0.21 -2.87 0.73
C GLY A 136 0.83 -4.25 0.93
N GLY A 137 1.85 -4.31 1.80
CA GLY A 137 2.63 -5.53 2.09
C GLY A 137 3.20 -6.22 0.86
N GLU A 138 3.50 -5.47 -0.20
CA GLU A 138 4.05 -6.01 -1.45
C GLU A 138 5.46 -6.58 -1.25
N ASP A 139 6.18 -6.07 -0.26
CA ASP A 139 7.41 -6.65 0.24
C ASP A 139 7.15 -7.36 1.57
N PRO A 140 7.17 -8.70 1.60
CA PRO A 140 7.00 -9.43 2.86
C PRO A 140 8.08 -9.02 3.87
N VAL A 141 9.33 -8.83 3.45
CA VAL A 141 10.46 -8.65 4.39
C VAL A 141 10.45 -7.29 5.08
N ALA A 142 9.62 -6.36 4.61
CA ALA A 142 9.46 -5.01 5.15
C ALA A 142 8.52 -4.94 6.37
N PHE A 143 7.92 -6.05 6.81
CA PHE A 143 7.05 -6.07 7.99
C PHE A 143 7.12 -7.38 8.76
N GLN A 144 6.79 -7.32 10.06
CA GLN A 144 6.73 -8.51 10.91
C GLN A 144 5.31 -9.11 10.92
N ALA A 145 4.32 -8.27 11.22
CA ALA A 145 2.90 -8.64 11.28
C ALA A 145 2.07 -7.80 10.30
N GLY A 146 1.06 -8.44 9.70
CA GLY A 146 0.11 -7.78 8.82
C GLY A 146 -1.32 -8.29 8.98
N VAL A 147 -2.28 -7.44 8.65
CA VAL A 147 -3.69 -7.80 8.48
C VAL A 147 -4.03 -7.75 7.00
N GLN A 148 -4.50 -8.87 6.47
CA GLN A 148 -4.97 -8.99 5.11
C GLN A 148 -6.49 -8.90 5.05
N LEU A 149 -7.01 -7.89 4.37
CA LEU A 149 -8.39 -7.86 3.88
C LEU A 149 -8.45 -8.63 2.56
N ASP A 150 -9.00 -9.84 2.59
CA ASP A 150 -9.18 -10.69 1.41
C ASP A 150 -10.48 -10.37 0.70
N LEU A 151 -10.39 -9.99 -0.58
CA LEU A 151 -11.51 -9.60 -1.45
C LEU A 151 -11.78 -10.59 -2.59
N THR A 152 -11.15 -11.78 -2.58
CA THR A 152 -11.32 -12.81 -3.64
C THR A 152 -12.64 -13.57 -3.58
N GLY A 153 -13.41 -13.40 -2.51
CA GLY A 153 -14.70 -14.03 -2.29
C GLY A 153 -15.51 -13.24 -1.27
N THR A 154 -16.10 -13.92 -0.28
CA THR A 154 -16.69 -13.23 0.87
C THR A 154 -15.59 -12.49 1.65
N PRO A 155 -15.69 -11.16 1.82
CA PRO A 155 -14.67 -10.39 2.49
C PRO A 155 -14.37 -10.92 3.90
N LYS A 156 -13.09 -11.07 4.22
CA LYS A 156 -12.62 -11.56 5.51
C LYS A 156 -11.25 -11.00 5.86
N LEU A 157 -10.94 -10.99 7.15
CA LEU A 157 -9.59 -10.71 7.62
C LEU A 157 -8.80 -12.00 7.76
N ALA A 158 -7.53 -11.93 7.43
CA ALA A 158 -6.55 -12.97 7.69
C ALA A 158 -5.27 -12.34 8.24
N ARG A 159 -4.64 -13.03 9.18
CA ARG A 159 -3.32 -12.67 9.68
C ARG A 159 -2.26 -13.00 8.64
N LYS A 160 -1.24 -12.14 8.52
CA LYS A 160 -0.05 -12.34 7.69
C LYS A 160 1.21 -12.09 8.50
N LEU A 161 2.25 -12.84 8.18
CA LEU A 161 3.60 -12.68 8.69
C LEU A 161 4.48 -12.28 7.50
N GLY A 162 5.31 -11.26 7.68
CA GLY A 162 6.26 -10.80 6.65
C GLY A 162 7.70 -11.28 6.88
N CYS A 163 7.94 -12.02 7.96
CA CYS A 163 9.23 -12.54 8.41
C CYS A 163 9.88 -13.59 7.49
N GLU A 164 9.81 -13.46 6.17
CA GLU A 164 10.51 -14.29 5.21
C GLU A 164 11.86 -13.62 4.85
N GLY A 165 12.92 -14.40 4.63
CA GLY A 165 14.27 -13.89 4.32
C GLY A 165 15.17 -13.68 5.54
N ASP A 166 16.21 -12.84 5.42
CA ASP A 166 17.19 -12.61 6.50
C ASP A 166 16.56 -12.02 7.77
N ASN A 167 15.39 -11.39 7.63
CA ASN A 167 14.60 -10.88 8.75
C ASN A 167 13.81 -11.95 9.52
N ALA A 168 13.76 -13.20 9.03
CA ALA A 168 13.16 -14.31 9.78
C ALA A 168 13.82 -14.48 11.15
N VAL A 169 15.13 -14.22 11.25
CA VAL A 169 15.89 -14.29 12.51
C VAL A 169 15.40 -13.26 13.52
N TYR A 170 14.88 -12.11 13.11
CA TYR A 170 14.40 -11.05 14.01
C TYR A 170 12.95 -11.23 14.48
N CYS A 171 12.20 -12.13 13.86
CA CYS A 171 10.81 -12.38 14.22
C CYS A 171 10.63 -13.48 15.26
N TYR A 172 11.61 -14.36 15.36
CA TYR A 172 11.64 -15.45 16.32
C TYR A 172 12.76 -15.21 17.33
N GLY A 173 12.63 -15.81 18.52
CA GLY A 173 13.51 -15.54 19.65
C GLY A 173 15.01 -15.75 19.35
N ASP A 174 15.83 -14.95 20.01
CA ASP A 174 17.30 -15.06 19.99
C ASP A 174 17.81 -16.37 20.63
N ASP A 175 16.95 -17.15 21.27
CA ASP A 175 17.26 -18.45 21.88
C ASP A 175 17.50 -19.56 20.85
N GLY A 176 17.44 -19.23 19.56
CA GLY A 176 17.67 -20.16 18.46
C GLY A 176 16.48 -21.08 18.21
N ASP A 177 15.33 -20.80 18.83
CA ASP A 177 14.08 -21.49 18.56
C ASP A 177 13.23 -20.71 17.52
N PRO A 178 13.25 -21.12 16.24
CA PRO A 178 12.47 -20.48 15.19
C PRO A 178 10.95 -20.70 15.36
N SER A 179 10.50 -21.34 16.44
CA SER A 179 9.08 -21.56 16.74
C SER A 179 8.48 -20.58 17.76
N THR A 180 9.31 -19.78 18.45
CA THR A 180 8.84 -18.82 19.47
C THR A 180 8.90 -17.39 18.93
N PRO A 181 7.76 -16.72 18.68
CA PRO A 181 7.73 -15.31 18.27
C PRO A 181 8.37 -14.40 19.32
N THR A 182 9.01 -13.32 18.90
CA THR A 182 9.40 -12.24 19.83
C THR A 182 8.18 -11.66 20.55
N SER A 183 8.40 -11.02 21.71
CA SER A 183 7.31 -10.35 22.47
C SER A 183 6.53 -9.37 21.60
N ASP A 184 7.26 -8.62 20.78
CA ASP A 184 6.71 -7.55 19.95
C ASP A 184 5.86 -8.14 18.81
N LEU A 185 6.33 -9.23 18.20
CA LEU A 185 5.55 -9.98 17.22
C LEU A 185 4.31 -10.58 17.88
N GLN A 186 4.44 -11.24 19.03
CA GLN A 186 3.30 -11.84 19.74
C GLN A 186 2.24 -10.79 20.11
N GLU A 187 2.66 -9.60 20.54
CA GLU A 187 1.77 -8.48 20.82
C GLU A 187 1.07 -7.99 19.55
N ALA A 188 1.82 -7.81 18.45
CA ALA A 188 1.27 -7.42 17.16
C ALA A 188 0.24 -8.44 16.63
N LEU A 189 0.53 -9.75 16.74
CA LEU A 189 -0.41 -10.79 16.33
C LEU A 189 -1.67 -10.81 17.20
N THR A 190 -1.53 -10.58 18.50
CA THR A 190 -2.68 -10.44 19.42
C THR A 190 -3.56 -9.26 19.02
N ARG A 191 -2.94 -8.12 18.64
CA ARG A 191 -3.66 -6.96 18.11
C ARG A 191 -4.37 -7.29 16.79
N VAL A 192 -3.73 -8.01 15.86
CA VAL A 192 -4.37 -8.47 14.60
C VAL A 192 -5.60 -9.33 14.89
N ASP A 193 -5.49 -10.27 15.82
CA ASP A 193 -6.58 -11.19 16.17
C ASP A 193 -7.78 -10.46 16.85
N ALA A 194 -7.55 -9.27 17.42
CA ALA A 194 -8.60 -8.41 17.98
C ALA A 194 -9.28 -7.49 16.95
N LEU A 195 -8.75 -7.40 15.71
CA LEU A 195 -9.32 -6.55 14.66
C LEU A 195 -10.69 -7.07 14.20
N THR A 196 -11.60 -6.15 13.90
CA THR A 196 -12.94 -6.50 13.42
C THR A 196 -13.20 -5.89 12.05
N LEU A 197 -13.60 -6.73 11.08
CA LEU A 197 -14.16 -6.27 9.81
C LEU A 197 -15.56 -5.74 10.05
N VAL A 198 -15.77 -4.47 9.69
CA VAL A 198 -17.06 -3.80 9.73
C VAL A 198 -17.54 -3.49 8.31
N GLU A 199 -18.80 -3.06 8.18
CA GLU A 199 -19.37 -2.67 6.87
C GLU A 199 -19.26 -3.78 5.80
N THR A 200 -19.41 -5.05 6.20
CA THR A 200 -19.15 -6.23 5.34
C THR A 200 -19.93 -6.21 4.03
N THR A 201 -21.17 -5.72 4.03
CA THR A 201 -21.97 -5.54 2.81
C THR A 201 -21.35 -4.53 1.85
N TYR A 202 -20.88 -3.39 2.37
CA TYR A 202 -20.18 -2.39 1.56
C TYR A 202 -18.86 -2.96 1.01
N VAL A 203 -18.08 -3.64 1.84
CA VAL A 203 -16.81 -4.26 1.41
C VAL A 203 -17.03 -5.31 0.32
N ALA A 204 -18.12 -6.07 0.40
CA ALA A 204 -18.49 -7.02 -0.66
C ALA A 204 -18.85 -6.29 -1.98
N GLY A 205 -19.47 -5.11 -1.89
CA GLY A 205 -19.70 -4.23 -3.04
C GLY A 205 -18.38 -3.74 -3.66
N VAL A 206 -17.44 -3.29 -2.83
CA VAL A 206 -16.09 -2.91 -3.24
C VAL A 206 -15.38 -4.07 -3.96
N ALA A 207 -15.39 -5.27 -3.36
CA ALA A 207 -14.81 -6.48 -3.94
C ALA A 207 -15.40 -6.78 -5.34
N LYS A 208 -16.73 -6.67 -5.47
CA LYS A 208 -17.42 -6.87 -6.76
C LYS A 208 -16.99 -5.84 -7.81
N ARG A 209 -16.81 -4.57 -7.44
CA ARG A 209 -16.37 -3.52 -8.38
C ARG A 209 -14.95 -3.80 -8.91
N GLY A 210 -14.02 -4.19 -8.03
CA GLY A 210 -12.63 -4.41 -8.42
C GLY A 210 -12.32 -5.76 -9.06
N ALA A 211 -13.25 -6.72 -9.06
CA ALA A 211 -12.99 -8.10 -9.49
C ALA A 211 -12.53 -8.29 -10.96
N THR A 212 -12.81 -7.33 -11.84
CA THR A 212 -12.52 -7.46 -13.29
C THR A 212 -11.47 -6.48 -13.82
N ALA A 213 -11.02 -5.54 -13.00
CA ALA A 213 -10.04 -4.54 -13.40
C ALA A 213 -8.65 -4.88 -12.82
N SER A 214 -7.58 -4.42 -13.47
CA SER A 214 -6.21 -4.51 -12.94
C SER A 214 -5.84 -3.24 -12.20
N LEU A 215 -5.01 -3.35 -11.16
CA LEU A 215 -4.45 -2.21 -10.43
C LEU A 215 -3.72 -1.25 -11.37
N TRP A 216 -3.11 -1.83 -12.41
CA TRP A 216 -2.15 -1.17 -13.28
C TRP A 216 -2.73 -1.18 -14.70
N SER A 217 -3.58 -0.21 -15.01
CA SER A 217 -4.16 -0.10 -16.36
C SER A 217 -4.42 1.35 -16.77
N PRO A 218 -4.18 1.68 -18.05
CA PRO A 218 -3.62 0.82 -19.11
C PRO A 218 -2.12 0.52 -18.91
N PRO A 219 -1.57 -0.56 -19.50
CA PRO A 219 -0.12 -0.77 -19.53
C PRO A 219 0.55 0.42 -20.22
N PRO A 220 1.70 0.92 -19.72
CA PRO A 220 2.40 2.03 -20.36
C PRO A 220 2.73 1.70 -21.81
N VAL A 221 2.59 2.66 -22.70
CA VAL A 221 3.38 2.66 -23.94
C VAL A 221 4.70 3.34 -23.61
N PRO A 222 5.83 2.62 -23.51
CA PRO A 222 7.10 3.24 -23.19
C PRO A 222 7.47 4.21 -24.32
N PRO A 223 7.74 5.49 -24.03
CA PRO A 223 8.29 6.41 -25.02
C PRO A 223 9.63 5.88 -25.56
N LYS A 224 9.97 6.25 -26.80
CA LYS A 224 11.29 5.99 -27.36
C LYS A 224 12.34 6.69 -26.47
N ALA A 225 13.35 5.94 -26.03
CA ALA A 225 14.41 6.48 -25.18
C ALA A 225 15.15 7.64 -25.85
N PRO A 226 15.27 8.81 -25.19
CA PRO A 226 16.11 9.90 -25.64
C PRO A 226 17.59 9.56 -25.43
N ARG A 227 18.47 10.48 -25.82
CA ARG A 227 19.88 10.39 -25.45
C ARG A 227 20.02 10.55 -23.93
N SER A 228 20.74 9.63 -23.29
CA SER A 228 21.05 9.72 -21.86
C SER A 228 21.76 11.03 -21.50
N PRO A 229 21.43 11.65 -20.35
CA PRO A 229 22.19 12.78 -19.85
C PRO A 229 23.63 12.38 -19.53
N LYS A 230 24.52 13.37 -19.50
CA LYS A 230 25.89 13.17 -19.03
C LYS A 230 25.89 13.18 -17.50
N VAL A 231 25.86 11.99 -16.90
CA VAL A 231 26.12 11.80 -15.46
C VAL A 231 27.59 11.40 -15.29
N PRO A 232 28.38 12.07 -14.44
CA PRO A 232 29.73 11.65 -14.12
C PRO A 232 29.73 10.22 -13.55
N LYS A 233 30.38 9.28 -14.24
CA LYS A 233 30.44 7.86 -13.82
C LYS A 233 30.97 7.66 -12.39
N ALA A 234 31.84 8.56 -11.93
CA ALA A 234 32.39 8.53 -10.57
C ALA A 234 31.34 8.73 -9.46
N GLN A 235 30.11 9.19 -9.79
CA GLN A 235 29.01 9.29 -8.83
C GLN A 235 28.33 7.94 -8.57
N CYS A 236 28.50 6.96 -9.46
CA CYS A 236 28.08 5.58 -9.25
C CYS A 236 29.32 4.76 -8.95
N ALA A 237 29.73 4.76 -7.68
CA ALA A 237 31.02 4.19 -7.27
C ALA A 237 31.08 2.69 -7.53
N GLU A 238 29.99 1.97 -7.27
CA GLU A 238 29.93 0.51 -7.31
C GLU A 238 29.60 -0.02 -8.70
N GLU A 239 28.58 0.55 -9.35
CA GLU A 239 28.22 0.20 -10.72
C GLU A 239 28.28 1.44 -11.64
N PRO A 240 29.49 1.88 -12.05
CA PRO A 240 29.67 3.06 -12.91
C PRO A 240 28.92 2.99 -14.26
N GLY A 241 28.55 1.78 -14.69
CA GLY A 241 27.79 1.53 -15.91
C GLY A 241 26.30 1.89 -15.80
N ASP A 242 25.75 1.90 -14.58
CA ASP A 242 24.35 2.26 -14.33
C ASP A 242 24.16 3.79 -14.23
N CYS A 243 25.24 4.57 -14.07
CA CYS A 243 25.18 6.02 -14.10
C CYS A 243 24.66 6.57 -15.44
N GLY A 244 23.56 7.32 -15.39
CA GLY A 244 22.86 7.85 -16.55
C GLY A 244 21.87 6.87 -17.21
N LYS A 245 21.63 5.71 -16.60
CA LYS A 245 20.60 4.77 -17.03
C LYS A 245 19.22 5.43 -16.95
N LEU A 246 18.46 5.26 -18.02
CA LEU A 246 17.16 5.88 -18.22
C LEU A 246 16.04 4.88 -17.96
N THR A 247 15.12 5.25 -17.08
CA THR A 247 13.84 4.57 -16.88
C THR A 247 12.72 5.47 -17.40
N ALA A 248 11.93 4.94 -18.34
CA ALA A 248 10.82 5.67 -18.93
C ALA A 248 9.72 5.89 -17.89
N LEU A 249 9.16 7.10 -17.85
CA LEU A 249 8.02 7.44 -17.01
C LEU A 249 6.74 7.45 -17.87
N PRO A 250 5.82 6.50 -17.67
CA PRO A 250 4.59 6.40 -18.44
C PRO A 250 3.79 7.71 -18.48
N GLY A 251 3.27 8.07 -19.65
CA GLY A 251 2.43 9.28 -19.81
C GLY A 251 3.17 10.61 -19.72
N SER A 252 4.48 10.62 -19.41
CA SER A 252 5.26 11.85 -19.22
C SER A 252 6.39 12.01 -20.23
N SER A 253 6.82 13.26 -20.42
CA SER A 253 8.05 13.60 -21.15
C SER A 253 9.32 13.44 -20.30
N LEU A 254 9.17 13.30 -18.98
CA LEU A 254 10.28 13.14 -18.05
C LEU A 254 10.80 11.69 -18.04
N TRP A 255 12.04 11.55 -17.60
CA TRP A 255 12.73 10.27 -17.43
C TRP A 255 13.29 10.19 -16.02
N LEU A 256 13.31 8.99 -15.45
CA LEU A 256 14.03 8.76 -14.19
C LEU A 256 15.44 8.29 -14.52
N VAL A 257 16.43 8.93 -13.93
CA VAL A 257 17.85 8.73 -14.25
C VAL A 257 18.58 8.29 -13.01
N THR A 258 19.32 7.19 -13.08
CA THR A 258 20.24 6.79 -12.01
C THR A 258 21.44 7.75 -12.00
N THR A 259 21.60 8.51 -10.91
CA THR A 259 22.66 9.54 -10.78
C THR A 259 23.73 9.20 -9.76
N ALA A 260 23.47 8.27 -8.84
CA ALA A 260 24.47 7.68 -7.97
C ALA A 260 24.08 6.26 -7.58
N ASN A 261 25.08 5.46 -7.20
CA ASN A 261 24.87 4.20 -6.48
C ASN A 261 26.04 3.94 -5.53
N SER A 262 25.73 3.32 -4.40
CA SER A 262 26.68 2.97 -3.36
C SER A 262 26.22 1.71 -2.63
N ARG A 263 27.15 0.82 -2.31
CA ARG A 263 26.95 -0.31 -1.41
C ARG A 263 27.61 0.09 -0.10
N GLY A 264 26.80 0.66 0.79
CA GLY A 264 27.18 0.72 2.20
C GLY A 264 26.96 -0.66 2.81
N ASP A 265 26.26 -0.70 3.94
CA ASP A 265 25.70 -1.95 4.46
C ASP A 265 24.55 -2.47 3.58
N PHE A 266 23.93 -1.60 2.78
CA PHE A 266 22.87 -1.91 1.81
C PHE A 266 23.11 -1.23 0.45
N TYR A 267 22.49 -1.75 -0.62
CA TYR A 267 22.55 -1.14 -1.95
C TYR A 267 21.62 0.08 -2.01
N HIS A 268 22.21 1.27 -2.13
CA HIS A 268 21.50 2.52 -2.34
C HIS A 268 21.70 2.98 -3.78
N GLU A 269 20.61 3.38 -4.43
CA GLU A 269 20.64 4.01 -5.75
C GLU A 269 19.95 5.37 -5.65
N THR A 270 20.59 6.43 -6.11
CA THR A 270 19.96 7.74 -6.22
C THR A 270 19.42 7.90 -7.63
N ARG A 271 18.14 8.30 -7.72
CA ARG A 271 17.46 8.54 -8.99
C ARG A 271 16.96 9.99 -9.03
N GLU A 272 16.96 10.60 -10.20
CA GLU A 272 16.45 11.96 -10.40
C GLU A 272 15.58 12.07 -11.65
N LEU A 273 14.58 12.95 -11.61
CA LEU A 273 13.79 13.26 -12.80
C LEU A 273 14.62 14.11 -13.76
N TYR A 274 14.52 13.80 -15.04
CA TYR A 274 15.24 14.47 -16.11
C TYR A 274 14.29 14.81 -17.26
N ASP A 275 14.36 16.05 -17.70
CA ASP A 275 13.64 16.59 -18.83
C ASP A 275 14.57 16.61 -20.06
N PRO A 276 14.39 15.70 -21.04
CA PRO A 276 15.25 15.63 -22.21
C PRO A 276 15.07 16.82 -23.16
N ALA A 277 13.92 17.51 -23.13
CA ALA A 277 13.68 18.65 -24.01
C ALA A 277 14.51 19.86 -23.61
N THR A 278 14.66 20.08 -22.30
CA THR A 278 15.47 21.17 -21.74
C THR A 278 16.87 20.72 -21.36
N SER A 279 17.15 19.41 -21.30
CA SER A 279 18.38 18.85 -20.76
C SER A 279 18.64 19.27 -19.31
N GLU A 280 17.60 19.20 -18.48
CA GLU A 280 17.62 19.60 -17.07
C GLU A 280 17.13 18.48 -16.17
N PHE A 281 17.76 18.35 -15.00
CA PHE A 281 17.20 17.64 -13.87
C PHE A 281 16.09 18.48 -13.23
N VAL A 282 15.04 17.82 -12.77
CA VAL A 282 13.83 18.43 -12.23
C VAL A 282 13.57 17.88 -10.83
N ARG A 283 13.22 18.76 -9.89
CA ARG A 283 12.81 18.39 -8.53
C ARG A 283 11.75 19.36 -8.05
N PHE A 284 10.78 18.92 -7.28
CA PHE A 284 9.90 19.84 -6.57
C PHE A 284 10.53 20.24 -5.24
N THR A 285 10.43 21.52 -4.88
CA THR A 285 10.89 22.09 -3.62
C THR A 285 9.77 22.94 -3.06
N GLY A 286 8.94 22.36 -2.18
CA GLY A 286 7.69 22.96 -1.74
C GLY A 286 6.75 23.27 -2.93
N PRO A 287 6.34 24.53 -3.14
CA PRO A 287 5.43 24.91 -4.22
C PRO A 287 6.12 25.19 -5.57
N ALA A 288 7.44 25.00 -5.68
CA ALA A 288 8.20 25.31 -6.90
C ALA A 288 8.82 24.08 -7.53
N LEU A 289 9.06 24.12 -8.85
CA LEU A 289 9.94 23.17 -9.53
C LEU A 289 11.33 23.79 -9.68
N GLU A 290 12.31 23.16 -9.06
CA GLU A 290 13.71 23.42 -9.29
C GLU A 290 14.19 22.68 -10.55
N ARG A 291 15.01 23.36 -11.34
CA ARG A 291 15.59 22.85 -12.58
C ARG A 291 17.07 23.15 -12.65
N SER A 292 17.88 22.18 -13.08
CA SER A 292 19.33 22.35 -13.19
C SER A 292 19.94 21.53 -14.32
N LYS A 293 20.99 22.06 -14.96
CA LYS A 293 21.79 21.31 -15.95
C LYS A 293 22.69 20.24 -15.31
N LYS A 294 22.83 20.26 -13.98
CA LYS A 294 23.58 19.29 -13.19
C LYS A 294 22.63 18.54 -12.28
N SER A 295 23.03 17.34 -11.85
CA SER A 295 22.34 16.62 -10.77
C SER A 295 22.08 17.57 -9.60
N LEU A 296 20.88 17.51 -9.03
CA LEU A 296 20.47 18.31 -7.88
C LEU A 296 20.94 17.67 -6.56
N GLY A 297 21.69 16.57 -6.62
CA GLY A 297 22.31 15.89 -5.48
C GLY A 297 21.33 14.98 -4.73
N GLU A 298 21.63 14.68 -3.48
CA GLU A 298 20.71 13.96 -2.60
C GLU A 298 19.48 14.85 -2.32
N GLY A 299 18.29 14.27 -2.19
CA GLY A 299 17.18 15.04 -1.63
C GLY A 299 15.80 14.44 -1.73
N LEU A 300 15.52 13.54 -2.68
CA LEU A 300 14.24 12.82 -2.70
C LEU A 300 14.46 11.39 -3.16
N ASP A 301 13.99 10.45 -2.34
CA ASP A 301 13.75 9.10 -2.83
C ASP A 301 12.44 9.08 -3.63
N TRP A 302 12.52 8.55 -4.85
CA TRP A 302 11.36 8.39 -5.73
C TRP A 302 10.65 7.04 -5.53
N GLU A 303 10.91 6.35 -4.43
CA GLU A 303 10.21 5.12 -3.99
C GLU A 303 8.68 5.24 -3.99
N ASP A 304 8.17 6.42 -3.62
CA ASP A 304 6.74 6.74 -3.60
C ASP A 304 6.25 7.51 -4.85
N LEU A 305 7.06 7.55 -5.91
CA LEU A 305 6.67 8.18 -7.17
C LEU A 305 5.53 7.41 -7.82
N ARG A 306 4.38 8.07 -7.95
CA ARG A 306 3.24 7.58 -8.72
C ARG A 306 2.92 8.54 -9.85
N ILE A 307 2.52 7.97 -10.99
CA ILE A 307 2.31 8.73 -12.23
C ILE A 307 0.91 8.45 -12.72
N SER A 308 0.20 9.49 -13.08
CA SER A 308 -1.13 9.37 -13.66
C SER A 308 -1.07 9.05 -15.16
N PRO A 309 -2.15 8.55 -15.76
CA PRO A 309 -2.26 8.31 -17.20
C PRO A 309 -1.88 9.49 -18.08
N ASN A 310 -2.07 10.73 -17.60
CA ASN A 310 -1.73 11.95 -18.33
C ASN A 310 -0.33 12.52 -18.04
N GLY A 311 0.49 11.83 -17.26
CA GLY A 311 1.86 12.23 -16.97
C GLY A 311 2.03 13.22 -15.81
N THR A 312 0.99 13.39 -14.97
CA THR A 312 1.11 14.11 -13.71
C THR A 312 1.67 13.18 -12.63
N PHE A 313 2.44 13.73 -11.70
CA PHE A 313 3.19 12.99 -10.69
C PHE A 313 2.66 13.24 -9.30
N THR A 314 2.79 12.25 -8.43
CA THR A 314 2.75 12.42 -6.98
C THR A 314 3.98 11.81 -6.34
N ALA A 315 4.64 12.53 -5.44
CA ALA A 315 5.74 12.01 -4.61
C ALA A 315 5.77 12.79 -3.28
N LEU A 316 5.96 12.08 -2.16
CA LEU A 316 6.11 12.68 -0.82
C LEU A 316 5.00 13.71 -0.49
N GLY A 317 3.78 13.43 -0.93
CA GLY A 317 2.61 14.30 -0.73
C GLY A 317 2.51 15.47 -1.71
N ALA A 318 3.52 15.73 -2.54
CA ALA A 318 3.42 16.71 -3.62
C ALA A 318 2.68 16.13 -4.82
N VAL A 319 2.04 17.00 -5.60
CA VAL A 319 1.42 16.74 -6.90
C VAL A 319 1.98 17.76 -7.89
N PHE A 320 2.57 17.30 -8.99
CA PHE A 320 3.24 18.19 -9.94
C PHE A 320 3.22 17.62 -11.36
N ASP A 321 3.31 18.49 -12.35
CA ASP A 321 3.54 18.11 -13.75
C ASP A 321 4.95 18.57 -14.17
N PRO A 322 5.43 18.31 -15.40
CA PRO A 322 6.76 18.77 -15.81
C PRO A 322 6.96 20.29 -15.74
N THR A 323 5.90 21.09 -15.74
CA THR A 323 5.95 22.55 -15.85
C THR A 323 5.76 23.28 -14.52
N LYS A 324 5.05 22.68 -13.56
CA LYS A 324 4.75 23.31 -12.26
C LYS A 324 4.37 22.31 -11.17
N VAL A 325 4.47 22.76 -9.91
CA VAL A 325 3.84 22.10 -8.78
C VAL A 325 2.37 22.52 -8.70
N LEU A 326 1.47 21.54 -8.64
CA LEU A 326 0.03 21.73 -8.49
C LEU A 326 -0.37 21.79 -7.01
N HIS A 327 0.30 20.99 -6.19
CA HIS A 327 0.20 20.96 -4.74
C HIS A 327 1.56 20.54 -4.16
N GLY A 328 2.04 21.24 -3.15
CA GLY A 328 3.26 20.86 -2.43
C GLY A 328 2.98 20.88 -0.94
N PRO A 329 3.45 19.89 -0.16
CA PRO A 329 3.40 19.99 1.28
C PRO A 329 4.25 21.19 1.71
N LYS A 330 3.98 21.71 2.92
CA LYS A 330 4.88 22.70 3.50
C LYS A 330 6.25 22.04 3.71
N LEU A 331 7.34 22.81 3.63
CA LEU A 331 8.71 22.28 3.67
C LEU A 331 9.03 21.42 4.91
N GLU A 332 8.29 21.62 6.01
CA GLU A 332 8.45 20.89 7.27
C GLU A 332 7.45 19.72 7.42
N GLU A 333 6.54 19.55 6.47
CA GLU A 333 5.50 18.53 6.53
C GLU A 333 5.85 17.38 5.58
N SER A 334 5.98 16.17 6.13
CA SER A 334 6.04 14.95 5.31
C SER A 334 4.62 14.56 4.89
N GLY A 335 4.37 14.45 3.59
CA GLY A 335 3.17 13.84 3.05
C GLY A 335 3.48 12.52 2.35
N ARG A 336 2.44 11.75 2.01
CA ARG A 336 2.55 10.53 1.23
C ARG A 336 1.72 10.60 -0.04
N SER A 337 2.17 9.87 -1.05
CA SER A 337 1.41 9.66 -2.30
C SER A 337 0.48 8.48 -2.17
N CYS A 338 -0.84 8.71 -2.16
CA CYS A 338 -1.82 7.63 -2.17
C CYS A 338 -2.08 7.13 -3.59
N GLY A 339 -1.97 7.99 -4.61
CA GLY A 339 -2.14 7.65 -6.02
C GLY A 339 -3.27 8.42 -6.69
N TRP A 340 -3.85 7.81 -7.72
CA TRP A 340 -4.70 8.50 -8.70
C TRP A 340 -6.04 7.81 -8.88
N ALA A 341 -7.13 8.59 -8.90
CA ALA A 341 -8.50 8.08 -8.94
C ALA A 341 -8.78 7.16 -10.14
N ASN A 342 -8.19 7.48 -11.29
CA ASN A 342 -8.39 6.77 -12.56
C ASN A 342 -7.30 5.71 -12.82
N GLY A 343 -6.51 5.39 -11.80
CA GLY A 343 -5.36 4.50 -11.93
C GLY A 343 -4.11 5.29 -12.24
N GLY A 344 -2.99 4.59 -12.31
CA GLY A 344 -1.67 5.15 -12.52
C GLY A 344 -0.61 4.10 -12.31
N TRP A 345 0.64 4.50 -12.42
CA TRP A 345 1.78 3.61 -12.27
C TRP A 345 2.53 3.96 -11.01
N ARG A 346 2.80 2.95 -10.18
CA ARG A 346 3.81 3.04 -9.14
C ARG A 346 5.15 2.73 -9.79
N ILE A 347 6.10 3.65 -9.70
CA ILE A 347 7.47 3.32 -10.03
C ILE A 347 8.01 2.53 -8.83
N SER A 348 8.36 1.27 -9.05
CA SER A 348 8.95 0.48 -7.97
C SER A 348 10.15 1.24 -7.40
N GLY A 349 10.16 1.30 -6.08
CA GLY A 349 11.38 1.54 -5.30
C GLY A 349 12.52 0.68 -5.80
N ILE A 350 13.74 1.08 -5.46
CA ILE A 350 14.90 0.23 -5.71
C ILE A 350 14.60 -1.07 -4.99
N ARG A 351 14.39 -2.15 -5.75
CA ARG A 351 14.37 -3.46 -5.12
C ARG A 351 15.78 -3.64 -4.61
N GLU A 352 15.94 -3.75 -3.30
CA GLU A 352 17.12 -4.39 -2.73
C GLU A 352 17.27 -5.70 -3.52
N LYS A 353 18.30 -5.75 -4.38
CA LYS A 353 18.69 -7.03 -4.95
C LYS A 353 19.30 -7.79 -3.78
N PRO A 354 18.75 -8.96 -3.41
CA PRO A 354 19.38 -9.80 -2.40
C PRO A 354 20.81 -10.17 -2.81
#